data_AF-A0A3A4W5X4-F1
#
_entry.id   AF-A0A3A4W5X4-F1
#
_cell.length_a   1.000
_cell.length_b   1.000
_cell.length_c   1.000
_cell.angle_alpha   90.00
_cell.angle_beta   90.00
_cell.angle_gamma   90.00
#
_symmetry.space_group_name_H-M   'P 1'
#
loop_
_entity.id
_entity.type
_entity.pdbx_description
1 polymer ?
#
loop_
_entity_poly.entity_id
_entity_poly.type
_entity_poly.pdbx_seq_one_letter_code
_entity_poly.pdbx_strand_id
1 'polypeptide(L)'
;MASNDNPSSGVPAANPGSFVVSHPCSICHGQGDIDGQPCPTCRGTGVERFFHGAKVDLKTGDLIEPGHGANFGNLNRTTTYVYLTGTLDAATWGAELALGEGRGRIYIVEPTGTIEDDPNLTDKKFPGNPTKSYRSREPLRVVGEVVDWQGHSHEELKAMKDGLERLKQQGVEPID
;
A
#
# COMPACT_ATOMS: atom_id res chain seq x y z
N MET A 1 1.66 -36.24 43.99
CA MET A 1 2.54 -35.06 43.88
C MET A 1 2.72 -34.75 42.41
N ALA A 2 2.68 -33.47 42.08
CA ALA A 2 2.41 -32.93 40.75
C ALA A 2 3.53 -33.15 39.73
N SER A 3 3.08 -33.40 38.50
CA SER A 3 3.39 -32.72 37.23
C SER A 3 4.80 -32.28 36.82
N ASN A 4 4.99 -32.44 35.51
CA ASN A 4 5.73 -31.61 34.54
C ASN A 4 7.17 -31.99 34.22
N ASP A 5 7.35 -32.59 33.02
CA ASP A 5 8.46 -32.23 32.14
C ASP A 5 7.91 -31.85 30.75
N ASN A 6 8.39 -30.71 30.28
CA ASN A 6 7.88 -29.85 29.22
C ASN A 6 8.49 -30.22 27.85
N PRO A 7 7.74 -30.35 26.75
CA PRO A 7 8.33 -30.51 25.43
C PRO A 7 8.88 -29.17 24.91
N SER A 8 10.21 -29.15 24.71
CA SER A 8 10.95 -28.04 24.10
C SER A 8 10.46 -27.76 22.68
N SER A 9 9.64 -26.72 22.53
CA SER A 9 9.36 -26.11 21.22
C SER A 9 10.53 -25.21 20.84
N GLY A 10 11.34 -25.66 19.90
CA GLY A 10 12.40 -24.87 19.29
C GLY A 10 11.81 -23.76 18.44
N VAL A 11 11.85 -22.53 18.95
CA VAL A 11 11.64 -21.31 18.14
C VAL A 11 12.92 -21.09 17.33
N PRO A 12 12.88 -20.99 15.98
CA PRO A 12 14.08 -20.65 15.23
C PRO A 12 14.52 -19.22 15.58
N ALA A 13 15.82 -19.08 15.81
CA ALA A 13 16.46 -17.83 16.21
C ALA A 13 16.17 -16.70 15.21
N ALA A 14 15.66 -15.59 15.73
CA ALA A 14 15.51 -14.34 14.99
C ALA A 14 16.90 -13.81 14.57
N ASN A 15 17.06 -13.60 13.27
CA ASN A 15 18.27 -13.06 12.65
C ASN A 15 18.40 -11.57 12.99
N PRO A 16 19.51 -11.08 13.58
CA PRO A 16 19.64 -9.68 13.94
C PRO A 16 20.20 -8.89 12.75
N GLY A 17 19.33 -8.26 11.97
CA GLY A 17 19.79 -7.45 10.83
C GLY A 17 18.68 -6.85 9.96
N SER A 18 18.03 -5.81 10.46
CA SER A 18 17.40 -4.70 9.72
C SER A 18 16.43 -4.03 10.67
N PHE A 19 16.51 -2.71 10.80
CA PHE A 19 15.42 -1.92 11.36
C PHE A 19 14.23 -2.00 10.39
N VAL A 20 13.54 -3.14 10.36
CA VAL A 20 12.24 -3.25 9.72
C VAL A 20 11.28 -2.59 10.69
N VAL A 21 10.74 -1.43 10.33
CA VAL A 21 9.55 -0.90 11.01
C VAL A 21 8.45 -1.92 10.71
N SER A 22 8.28 -2.90 11.61
CA SER A 22 7.27 -3.92 11.45
C SER A 22 5.92 -3.26 11.70
N HIS A 23 5.09 -3.25 10.66
CA HIS A 23 3.69 -2.85 10.77
C HIS A 23 2.91 -4.13 11.06
N PRO A 24 2.61 -4.47 12.33
CA PRO A 24 1.90 -5.70 12.64
C PRO A 24 0.54 -5.69 11.93
N CYS A 25 0.16 -6.83 11.37
CA CYS A 25 -1.10 -6.93 10.64
C CYS A 25 -2.27 -6.54 11.55
N SER A 26 -3.16 -5.68 11.05
CA SER A 26 -4.25 -5.13 11.85
C SER A 26 -5.30 -6.18 12.26
N ILE A 27 -5.29 -7.36 11.62
CA ILE A 27 -6.28 -8.42 11.84
C ILE A 27 -5.75 -9.51 12.79
N CYS A 28 -4.54 -10.01 12.56
CA CYS A 28 -3.94 -11.06 13.42
C CYS A 28 -2.97 -10.48 14.46
N HIS A 29 -2.82 -9.16 14.55
CA HIS A 29 -1.96 -8.47 15.52
C HIS A 29 -0.52 -9.01 15.58
N GLY A 30 0.08 -9.35 14.43
CA GLY A 30 1.43 -9.90 14.38
C GLY A 30 1.54 -11.43 14.41
N GLN A 31 0.46 -12.17 14.69
CA GLN A 31 0.51 -13.63 14.86
C GLN A 31 0.72 -14.38 13.54
N GLY A 32 0.18 -13.86 12.43
CA GLY A 32 0.19 -14.52 11.13
C GLY A 32 -0.96 -15.49 10.93
N ASP A 33 -1.61 -15.95 11.99
CA ASP A 33 -2.77 -16.83 11.94
C ASP A 33 -4.01 -16.23 12.61
N ILE A 34 -5.19 -16.75 12.24
CA ILE A 34 -6.47 -16.55 12.91
C ILE A 34 -7.10 -17.92 13.04
N ASP A 35 -7.38 -18.36 14.27
CA ASP A 35 -7.95 -19.68 14.57
C ASP A 35 -7.17 -20.84 13.94
N GLY A 36 -5.84 -20.74 13.91
CA GLY A 36 -4.95 -21.76 13.35
C GLY A 36 -4.95 -21.83 11.82
N GLN A 37 -5.60 -20.89 11.12
CA GLN A 37 -5.51 -20.72 9.68
C GLN A 37 -4.67 -19.50 9.32
N PRO A 38 -3.91 -19.51 8.20
CA PRO A 38 -3.17 -18.33 7.77
C PRO A 38 -4.08 -17.11 7.64
N CYS A 39 -3.72 -16.01 8.30
CA CYS A 39 -4.51 -14.78 8.28
C CYS A 39 -4.72 -14.32 6.83
N PRO A 40 -5.95 -14.07 6.38
CA PRO A 40 -6.23 -13.76 4.97
C PRO A 40 -5.62 -12.42 4.52
N THR A 41 -5.40 -11.49 5.44
CA THR A 41 -4.84 -10.16 5.17
C THR A 41 -3.33 -10.21 4.96
N CYS A 42 -2.58 -10.81 5.90
CA CYS A 42 -1.12 -10.89 5.81
C CYS A 42 -0.59 -12.17 5.15
N ARG A 43 -1.48 -13.15 4.89
CA ARG A 43 -1.22 -14.52 4.42
C ARG A 43 -0.13 -15.23 5.21
N GLY A 44 -0.27 -15.29 6.53
CA GLY A 44 0.69 -16.03 7.38
C GLY A 44 1.89 -15.23 7.87
N THR A 45 2.13 -14.02 7.34
CA THR A 45 3.37 -13.28 7.63
C THR A 45 3.35 -12.53 8.96
N GLY A 46 2.17 -12.25 9.50
CA GLY A 46 2.00 -11.40 10.68
C GLY A 46 2.21 -9.90 10.41
N VAL A 47 2.65 -9.51 9.21
CA VAL A 47 2.96 -8.12 8.84
C VAL A 47 1.89 -7.58 7.89
N GLU A 48 1.48 -6.33 8.08
CA GLU A 48 0.56 -5.63 7.19
C GLU A 48 1.15 -5.59 5.77
N ARG A 49 0.29 -5.84 4.78
CA ARG A 49 0.68 -5.75 3.37
C ARG A 49 0.27 -4.41 2.83
N PHE A 50 1.25 -3.71 2.25
CA PHE A 50 0.98 -2.48 1.51
C PHE A 50 1.13 -2.69 0.02
N PHE A 51 0.40 -1.87 -0.73
CA PHE A 51 0.33 -1.91 -2.17
C PHE A 51 0.61 -0.54 -2.77
N HIS A 52 1.22 -0.54 -3.95
CA HIS A 52 1.46 0.66 -4.75
C HIS A 52 0.99 0.40 -6.19
N GLY A 53 0.02 1.17 -6.65
CA GLY A 53 -0.47 1.12 -8.02
C GLY A 53 0.28 2.10 -8.93
N ALA A 54 0.84 1.62 -10.04
CA ALA A 54 1.56 2.45 -11.01
C ALA A 54 1.55 1.85 -12.42
N LYS A 55 2.03 2.60 -13.41
CA LYS A 55 2.27 2.11 -14.79
C LYS A 55 3.73 1.85 -15.14
N VAL A 56 4.65 2.23 -14.25
CA VAL A 56 6.08 1.92 -14.41
C VAL A 56 6.31 0.41 -14.26
N ASP A 57 7.24 -0.15 -15.02
CA ASP A 57 7.64 -1.55 -14.96
C ASP A 57 8.79 -1.71 -13.95
N LEU A 58 8.47 -2.21 -12.75
CA LEU A 58 9.40 -2.41 -11.63
C LEU A 58 9.55 -3.89 -11.33
N LYS A 59 10.68 -4.25 -10.73
CA LYS A 59 11.02 -5.60 -10.29
C LYS A 59 11.15 -5.65 -8.78
N THR A 60 11.01 -6.85 -8.22
CA THR A 60 11.34 -7.09 -6.81
C THR A 60 12.76 -6.62 -6.51
N GLY A 61 12.92 -5.84 -5.45
CA GLY A 61 14.16 -5.20 -5.04
C GLY A 61 14.28 -3.74 -5.45
N ASP A 62 13.51 -3.28 -6.43
CA ASP A 62 13.52 -1.88 -6.85
C ASP A 62 12.96 -0.96 -5.75
N LEU A 63 13.42 0.29 -5.76
CA LEU A 63 12.91 1.35 -4.88
C LEU A 63 12.03 2.31 -5.68
N ILE A 64 10.86 2.60 -5.13
CA ILE A 64 9.98 3.67 -5.58
C ILE A 64 10.34 4.89 -4.74
N GLU A 65 10.99 5.87 -5.35
CA GLU A 65 11.45 7.08 -4.66
C GLU A 65 10.39 8.19 -4.71
N PRO A 66 10.35 9.09 -3.72
CA PRO A 66 9.67 10.37 -3.90
C PRO A 66 10.42 11.20 -4.96
N GLY A 67 9.84 12.30 -5.42
CA GLY A 67 10.52 13.15 -6.40
C GLY A 67 10.09 12.88 -7.86
N HIS A 68 9.00 12.15 -8.07
CA HIS A 68 8.43 11.92 -9.40
C HIS A 68 7.40 12.99 -9.77
N GLY A 69 7.10 13.10 -11.07
CA GLY A 69 6.02 13.96 -11.55
C GLY A 69 4.67 13.50 -11.00
N ALA A 70 3.82 14.45 -10.60
CA ALA A 70 2.53 14.13 -10.03
C ALA A 70 1.58 13.46 -11.03
N ASN A 71 0.78 12.50 -10.53
CA ASN A 71 -0.29 11.87 -11.32
C ASN A 71 -1.57 12.73 -11.42
N PHE A 72 -1.78 13.63 -10.45
CA PHE A 72 -2.99 14.45 -10.34
C PHE A 72 -2.66 15.90 -9.98
N GLY A 73 -3.55 16.81 -10.41
CA GLY A 73 -3.41 18.24 -10.22
C GLY A 73 -2.40 18.87 -11.17
N ASN A 74 -1.62 19.82 -10.69
CA ASN A 74 -0.54 20.46 -11.43
C ASN A 74 0.57 19.44 -11.78
N LEU A 75 0.62 19.03 -13.05
CA LEU A 75 1.58 18.03 -13.55
C LEU A 75 3.04 18.53 -13.60
N ASN A 76 3.27 19.85 -13.44
CA ASN A 76 4.62 20.41 -13.34
C ASN A 76 5.19 20.33 -11.91
N ARG A 77 4.42 19.81 -10.94
CA ARG A 77 4.90 19.60 -9.57
C ARG A 77 5.61 18.26 -9.46
N THR A 78 6.64 18.26 -8.64
CA THR A 78 7.30 17.05 -8.16
C THR A 78 6.67 16.66 -6.83
N THR A 79 6.29 15.39 -6.65
CA THR A 79 5.72 14.93 -5.38
C THR A 79 6.83 14.80 -4.33
N THR A 80 6.57 15.30 -3.12
CA THR A 80 7.50 15.10 -2.00
C THR A 80 7.30 13.76 -1.30
N TYR A 81 6.23 13.04 -1.65
CA TYR A 81 5.88 11.73 -1.10
C TYR A 81 5.72 10.65 -2.17
N VAL A 82 5.85 9.42 -1.68
CA VAL A 82 5.38 8.19 -2.32
C VAL A 82 4.12 7.70 -1.61
N TYR A 83 3.17 7.15 -2.36
CA TYR A 83 1.88 6.75 -1.83
C TYR A 83 1.77 5.23 -1.80
N LEU A 84 1.15 4.70 -0.74
CA LEU A 84 0.91 3.29 -0.54
C LEU A 84 -0.44 3.08 0.16
N THR A 85 -1.01 1.89 0.03
CA THR A 85 -2.30 1.58 0.66
C THR A 85 -2.34 0.17 1.24
N GLY A 86 -3.09 -0.02 2.32
CA GLY A 86 -3.39 -1.33 2.89
C GLY A 86 -4.56 -2.05 2.20
N THR A 87 -5.16 -1.49 1.14
CA THR A 87 -6.27 -2.13 0.40
C THR A 87 -5.96 -2.32 -1.08
N LEU A 88 -6.38 -3.46 -1.64
CA LEU A 88 -6.18 -3.75 -3.06
C LEU A 88 -7.01 -2.81 -3.95
N ASP A 89 -8.22 -2.46 -3.52
CA ASP A 89 -9.14 -1.55 -4.24
C ASP A 89 -8.51 -0.16 -4.48
N ALA A 90 -7.93 0.45 -3.44
CA ALA A 90 -7.24 1.73 -3.60
C ALA A 90 -5.99 1.62 -4.48
N ALA A 91 -5.29 0.48 -4.45
CA ALA A 91 -4.13 0.24 -5.30
C ALA A 91 -4.54 0.05 -6.77
N THR A 92 -5.68 -0.59 -7.02
CA THR A 92 -6.31 -0.71 -8.35
C THR A 92 -6.58 0.68 -8.93
N TRP A 93 -7.17 1.59 -8.16
CA TRP A 93 -7.34 2.98 -8.60
C TRP A 93 -6.00 3.64 -8.92
N GLY A 94 -4.99 3.47 -8.07
CA GLY A 94 -3.64 3.96 -8.33
C GLY A 94 -3.07 3.47 -9.66
N ALA A 95 -3.20 2.18 -9.97
CA ALA A 95 -2.70 1.57 -11.20
C ALA A 95 -3.46 2.05 -12.46
N GLU A 96 -4.79 2.19 -12.37
CA GLU A 96 -5.63 2.58 -13.50
C GLU A 96 -5.55 4.08 -13.84
N LEU A 97 -5.37 4.90 -12.81
CA LEU A 97 -5.33 6.36 -12.92
C LEU A 97 -3.91 6.92 -13.06
N ALA A 98 -2.87 6.15 -12.76
CA ALA A 98 -1.49 6.57 -12.94
C ALA A 98 -1.22 7.09 -14.36
N LEU A 99 -0.40 8.13 -14.45
CA LEU A 99 0.09 8.65 -15.72
C LEU A 99 1.19 7.74 -16.28
N GLY A 100 1.40 7.85 -17.60
CA GLY A 100 2.37 7.04 -18.32
C GLY A 100 1.72 6.04 -19.29
N GLU A 101 2.56 5.51 -20.15
CA GLU A 101 2.21 4.46 -21.12
C GLU A 101 2.32 3.08 -20.46
N GLY A 102 1.62 2.09 -21.02
CA GLY A 102 1.63 0.71 -20.54
C GLY A 102 0.46 0.33 -19.65
N ARG A 103 0.45 -0.94 -19.23
CA ARG A 103 -0.59 -1.50 -18.36
C ARG A 103 -0.42 -1.01 -16.93
N GLY A 104 -1.53 -0.78 -16.22
CA GLY A 104 -1.49 -0.62 -14.77
C GLY A 104 -0.92 -1.88 -14.12
N ARG A 105 -0.19 -1.68 -13.03
CA ARG A 105 0.45 -2.72 -12.22
C ARG A 105 0.26 -2.39 -10.75
N ILE A 106 0.16 -3.42 -9.92
CA ILE A 106 0.04 -3.29 -8.48
C ILE A 106 1.22 -4.02 -7.84
N TYR A 107 2.07 -3.27 -7.16
CA TYR A 107 3.23 -3.78 -6.46
C TYR A 107 2.91 -4.01 -4.99
N ILE A 108 3.40 -5.12 -4.44
CA ILE A 108 3.47 -5.32 -2.99
C ILE A 108 4.74 -4.61 -2.53
N VAL A 109 4.60 -3.75 -1.54
CA VAL A 109 5.69 -2.85 -1.12
C VAL A 109 5.89 -2.86 0.38
N GLU A 110 7.12 -2.60 0.79
CA GLU A 110 7.49 -2.34 2.18
C GLU A 110 8.01 -0.90 2.30
N PRO A 111 7.45 -0.07 3.19
CA PRO A 111 8.01 1.24 3.45
C PRO A 111 9.40 1.10 4.09
N THR A 112 10.38 1.87 3.59
CA THR A 112 11.72 1.88 4.20
C THR A 112 11.83 2.85 5.38
N GLY A 113 10.76 3.60 5.66
CA GLY A 113 10.68 4.59 6.72
C GLY A 113 9.27 4.71 7.30
N THR A 114 8.97 5.88 7.83
CA THR A 114 7.67 6.15 8.45
C THR A 114 6.60 6.41 7.41
N ILE A 115 5.36 6.03 7.72
CA ILE A 115 4.18 6.33 6.89
C ILE A 115 3.20 7.16 7.70
N GLU A 116 2.48 8.05 7.03
CA GLU A 116 1.40 8.86 7.60
C GLU A 116 0.14 8.72 6.73
N ASP A 117 -1.02 8.98 7.32
CA ASP A 117 -2.30 8.97 6.59
C ASP A 117 -2.27 9.95 5.41
N ASP A 118 -2.81 9.54 4.26
CA ASP A 118 -2.93 10.42 3.11
C ASP A 118 -4.02 11.48 3.36
N PRO A 119 -3.66 12.77 3.49
CA PRO A 119 -4.63 13.83 3.77
C PRO A 119 -5.58 14.07 2.60
N ASN A 120 -5.38 13.48 1.42
CA ASN A 120 -6.32 13.57 0.30
C ASN A 120 -7.51 12.62 0.45
N LEU A 121 -7.37 11.56 1.26
CA LEU A 121 -8.33 10.47 1.36
C LEU A 121 -8.85 10.27 2.79
N THR A 122 -8.08 10.69 3.78
CA THR A 122 -8.44 10.61 5.21
C THR A 122 -9.29 11.80 5.63
N ASP A 123 -10.36 11.53 6.38
CA ASP A 123 -11.30 12.53 6.93
C ASP A 123 -11.87 13.50 5.87
N LYS A 124 -12.06 13.01 4.64
CA LYS A 124 -12.70 13.76 3.56
C LYS A 124 -14.16 13.40 3.41
N LYS A 125 -14.43 12.34 2.65
CA LYS A 125 -15.80 11.88 2.38
C LYS A 125 -16.37 11.05 3.54
N PHE A 126 -15.49 10.35 4.25
CA PHE A 126 -15.82 9.45 5.36
C PHE A 126 -14.86 9.72 6.52
N PRO A 127 -15.29 9.50 7.77
CA PRO A 127 -14.42 9.65 8.93
C PRO A 127 -13.31 8.59 8.93
N GLY A 128 -12.12 9.00 9.35
CA GLY A 128 -10.90 8.18 9.39
C GLY A 128 -10.33 7.86 8.02
N ASN A 129 -9.59 6.75 7.95
CA ASN A 129 -8.88 6.28 6.76
C ASN A 129 -9.42 4.91 6.28
N PRO A 130 -10.65 4.83 5.75
CA PRO A 130 -11.27 3.55 5.37
C PRO A 130 -10.56 2.85 4.20
N THR A 131 -9.92 3.61 3.31
CA THR A 131 -9.14 3.08 2.20
C THR A 131 -7.74 2.64 2.62
N LYS A 132 -7.37 2.86 3.89
CA LYS A 132 -6.02 2.65 4.43
C LYS A 132 -4.96 3.25 3.51
N SER A 133 -5.15 4.50 3.08
CA SER A 133 -4.23 5.19 2.18
C SER A 133 -3.24 6.00 2.96
N TYR A 134 -1.97 5.85 2.62
CA TYR A 134 -0.85 6.43 3.33
C TYR A 134 0.12 7.08 2.35
N ARG A 135 1.05 7.87 2.90
CA ARG A 135 2.17 8.43 2.17
C ARG A 135 3.45 8.38 3.01
N SER A 136 4.60 8.36 2.35
CA SER A 136 5.93 8.36 2.98
C SER A 136 6.87 9.33 2.27
N ARG A 137 7.79 9.93 3.02
CA ARG A 137 8.92 10.69 2.45
C ARG A 137 10.12 9.79 2.17
N GLU A 138 10.13 8.57 2.70
CA GLU A 138 11.14 7.58 2.42
C GLU A 138 10.69 6.67 1.25
N PRO A 139 11.62 6.04 0.52
CA PRO A 139 11.26 5.14 -0.56
C PRO A 139 10.40 3.95 -0.13
N LEU A 140 9.71 3.34 -1.10
CA LEU A 140 9.06 2.04 -0.93
C LEU A 140 9.90 0.98 -1.64
N ARG A 141 10.17 -0.14 -0.97
CA ARG A 141 10.82 -1.29 -1.61
C ARG A 141 9.77 -2.21 -2.22
N VAL A 142 9.92 -2.54 -3.49
CA VAL A 142 9.09 -3.55 -4.15
C VAL A 142 9.51 -4.94 -3.66
N VAL A 143 8.57 -5.67 -3.06
CA VAL A 143 8.78 -7.05 -2.61
C VAL A 143 8.04 -8.07 -3.47
N GLY A 144 7.12 -7.62 -4.33
CA GLY A 144 6.44 -8.47 -5.31
C GLY A 144 5.47 -7.69 -6.19
N GLU A 145 4.78 -8.41 -7.08
CA GLU A 145 3.71 -7.88 -7.94
C GLU A 145 2.45 -8.72 -7.72
N VAL A 146 1.29 -8.05 -7.64
CA VAL A 146 -0.02 -8.71 -7.71
C VAL A 146 -0.37 -8.87 -9.18
N VAL A 147 -0.47 -10.12 -9.65
CA VAL A 147 -0.74 -10.41 -11.07
C VAL A 147 -2.22 -10.69 -11.37
N ASP A 148 -2.98 -11.19 -10.39
CA ASP A 148 -4.37 -11.61 -10.54
C ASP A 148 -5.35 -10.63 -9.88
N TRP A 149 -5.23 -9.33 -10.21
CA TRP A 149 -6.18 -8.32 -9.74
C TRP A 149 -7.22 -8.01 -10.82
N GLN A 150 -8.44 -7.74 -10.38
CA GLN A 150 -9.55 -7.34 -11.22
C GLN A 150 -9.63 -5.81 -11.23
N GLY A 151 -9.55 -5.21 -12.41
CA GLY A 151 -9.79 -3.78 -12.60
C GLY A 151 -11.26 -3.41 -12.46
N HIS A 152 -11.52 -2.12 -12.28
CA HIS A 152 -12.87 -1.57 -12.22
C HIS A 152 -13.57 -1.70 -13.57
N SER A 153 -14.91 -1.62 -13.55
CA SER A 153 -15.67 -1.57 -14.80
C SER A 153 -15.32 -0.31 -15.60
N HIS A 154 -15.53 -0.36 -16.92
CA HIS A 154 -15.31 0.79 -17.79
C HIS A 154 -16.16 2.01 -17.38
N GLU A 155 -17.36 1.77 -16.85
CA GLU A 155 -18.27 2.83 -16.38
C GLU A 155 -17.72 3.51 -15.11
N GLU A 156 -17.29 2.73 -14.12
CA GLU A 156 -16.68 3.25 -12.89
C GLU A 156 -15.40 4.04 -13.20
N LEU A 157 -14.53 3.48 -14.04
CA LEU A 157 -13.28 4.13 -14.42
C LEU A 157 -13.54 5.45 -15.18
N LYS A 158 -14.54 5.47 -16.06
CA LYS A 158 -14.94 6.69 -16.76
C LYS A 158 -15.50 7.73 -15.78
N ALA A 159 -16.42 7.33 -14.90
CA ALA A 159 -17.03 8.22 -13.91
C ALA A 159 -15.97 8.85 -12.99
N MET A 160 -14.97 8.07 -12.58
CA MET A 160 -13.85 8.56 -11.76
C MET A 160 -13.00 9.59 -12.53
N LYS A 161 -12.60 9.29 -13.77
CA LYS A 161 -11.83 10.21 -14.62
C LYS A 161 -12.59 11.53 -14.86
N ASP A 162 -13.89 11.44 -15.14
CA ASP A 162 -14.75 12.62 -15.32
C ASP A 162 -14.89 13.42 -14.01
N GLY A 163 -14.87 12.75 -12.85
CA GLY A 163 -14.82 13.38 -11.53
C GLY A 163 -13.53 14.17 -11.30
N LEU A 164 -12.39 13.56 -11.58
CA LEU A 164 -11.07 14.19 -11.44
C LEU A 164 -10.89 15.40 -12.36
N GLU A 165 -11.37 15.31 -13.61
CA GLU A 165 -11.32 16.43 -14.55
C GLU A 165 -12.19 17.61 -14.08
N ARG A 166 -13.37 17.35 -13.50
CA ARG A 166 -14.20 18.40 -12.89
C ARG A 166 -13.50 19.08 -11.71
N LEU A 167 -12.86 18.30 -10.83
CA LEU A 167 -12.10 18.85 -9.70
C LEU A 167 -10.95 19.73 -10.16
N LYS A 168 -10.24 19.30 -11.21
CA LYS A 168 -9.18 20.09 -11.84
C LYS A 168 -9.70 21.41 -12.40
N GLN A 169 -10.85 21.40 -13.08
CA GLN A 169 -11.49 22.62 -13.59
C GLN A 169 -11.95 23.58 -12.48
N GLN A 170 -12.21 23.06 -11.29
CA GLN A 170 -12.54 23.84 -10.10
C GLN A 170 -11.29 24.36 -9.33
N GLY A 171 -10.08 24.02 -9.81
CA GLY A 171 -8.83 24.40 -9.15
C GLY A 171 -8.57 23.65 -7.84
N VAL A 172 -9.21 22.50 -7.62
CA VAL A 172 -8.92 21.64 -6.48
C VAL A 172 -7.63 20.87 -6.77
N GLU A 173 -6.60 21.17 -5.99
CA GLU A 173 -5.29 20.56 -6.10
C GLU A 173 -5.07 19.54 -4.98
N PRO A 174 -4.34 18.44 -5.24
CA PRO A 174 -3.93 17.52 -4.18
C PRO A 174 -3.07 18.21 -3.13
N ILE A 175 -3.26 17.80 -1.87
CA ILE A 175 -2.44 18.22 -0.74
C ILE A 175 -1.14 17.41 -0.78
N ASP A 176 -0.02 18.13 -0.88
CA ASP A 176 1.34 17.62 -0.68
C ASP A 176 1.80 17.94 0.75
#